data_AF-A0AAN6HZ16-F1
#
_entry.id   AF-A0AAN6HZ16-F1
#
_cell.length_a   1.000
_cell.length_b   1.000
_cell.length_c   1.000
_cell.angle_alpha   90.00
_cell.angle_beta   90.00
_cell.angle_gamma   90.00
#
_symmetry.space_group_name_H-M   'P 1'
#
loop_
_entity.id
_entity.type
_entity.pdbx_description
1 polymer ?
#
loop_
_entity_poly.entity_id
_entity_poly.type
_entity_poly.pdbx_seq_one_letter_code
_entity_poly.pdbx_strand_id
1 'polypeptide(L)'
;MSSRTFYPQTPVEFNSSLISSLDSSAETNYSRQQVSAQVVEREVGKKLKELENNKLAKLDTKLSSLLLPNEDQGVSVASVNEKLNEAAEKLKKLNDAKPVKSKALVDAETAVANCIKINRDKPLNCWDEVEQFKQLATRK
;
A
#
# COMPACT_ATOMS: atom_id res chain seq x y z
N MET A 1 -43.52 -33.59 -5.42
CA MET A 1 -44.33 -32.78 -6.37
C MET A 1 -44.75 -33.70 -7.51
N SER A 2 -46.05 -33.92 -7.69
CA SER A 2 -46.59 -34.87 -8.68
C SER A 2 -46.63 -34.20 -10.06
N SER A 3 -45.90 -34.73 -11.04
CA SER A 3 -45.91 -34.24 -12.42
C SER A 3 -47.22 -34.66 -13.10
N ARG A 4 -48.07 -33.69 -13.41
CA ARG A 4 -49.32 -33.90 -14.15
C ARG A 4 -48.99 -34.02 -15.63
N THR A 5 -48.93 -35.24 -16.15
CA THR A 5 -48.71 -35.50 -17.57
C THR A 5 -50.04 -35.38 -18.33
N PHE A 6 -50.09 -34.49 -19.32
CA PHE A 6 -51.22 -34.37 -20.24
C PHE A 6 -51.07 -35.42 -21.35
N TYR A 7 -52.02 -36.35 -21.42
CA TYR A 7 -52.16 -37.25 -22.56
C TYR A 7 -53.05 -36.58 -23.61
N PRO A 8 -52.60 -36.45 -24.87
CA PRO A 8 -53.43 -35.92 -25.94
C PRO A 8 -54.58 -36.91 -26.26
N GLN A 9 -55.79 -36.38 -26.46
CA GLN A 9 -57.00 -37.16 -26.77
C GLN A 9 -57.14 -37.50 -28.27
N THR A 10 -56.11 -37.20 -29.08
CA THR A 10 -56.07 -37.46 -30.53
C THR A 10 -54.82 -38.25 -30.88
N PRO A 11 -54.90 -39.23 -31.81
CA PRO A 11 -53.72 -39.96 -32.26
C PRO A 11 -52.74 -39.00 -32.91
N VAL A 12 -51.54 -38.90 -32.34
CA VAL A 12 -50.45 -38.09 -32.86
C VAL A 12 -49.61 -39.00 -33.74
N GLU A 13 -49.72 -38.82 -35.06
CA GLU A 13 -48.88 -39.51 -36.03
C GLU A 13 -47.50 -38.85 -36.04
N PHE A 14 -46.50 -39.52 -35.48
CA PHE A 14 -45.11 -39.08 -35.59
C PHE A 14 -44.55 -39.52 -36.94
N ASN A 15 -43.70 -38.69 -37.53
CA ASN A 15 -43.03 -39.08 -38.77
C ASN A 15 -42.08 -40.27 -38.49
N SER A 16 -41.96 -41.19 -39.45
CA SER A 16 -41.17 -42.42 -39.29
C SER A 16 -39.69 -42.16 -39.07
N SER A 17 -39.12 -41.10 -39.65
CA SER A 17 -37.71 -40.76 -39.48
C SER A 17 -37.38 -40.23 -38.08
N LEU A 18 -38.33 -39.60 -37.39
CA LEU A 18 -38.23 -39.09 -36.03
C LEU A 18 -38.32 -40.25 -35.04
N ILE A 19 -39.24 -41.19 -35.27
CA ILE A 19 -39.32 -42.43 -34.49
C ILE A 19 -38.02 -43.22 -34.66
N SER A 20 -37.53 -43.44 -35.89
CA SER A 20 -36.25 -44.12 -36.10
C SER A 20 -35.07 -43.39 -35.45
N SER A 21 -35.07 -42.05 -35.45
CA SER A 21 -34.04 -41.26 -34.78
C SER A 21 -34.09 -41.41 -33.25
N LEU A 22 -35.29 -41.40 -32.67
CA LEU A 22 -35.51 -41.61 -31.24
C LEU A 22 -35.18 -43.05 -30.81
N ASP A 23 -35.57 -44.04 -31.62
CA ASP A 23 -35.33 -45.48 -31.39
C ASP A 23 -33.85 -45.84 -31.60
N SER A 24 -33.17 -45.16 -32.53
CA SER A 24 -31.72 -45.24 -32.69
C SER A 24 -30.94 -44.49 -31.59
N SER A 25 -31.60 -43.57 -30.86
CA SER A 25 -30.98 -42.85 -29.75
C SER A 25 -31.00 -43.73 -28.51
N ALA A 26 -30.00 -44.59 -28.38
CA ALA A 26 -29.76 -45.36 -27.15
C ALA A 26 -29.47 -44.49 -25.91
N GLU A 27 -29.31 -43.18 -26.11
CA GLU A 27 -29.02 -42.20 -25.07
C GLU A 27 -30.30 -41.81 -24.32
N THR A 28 -30.60 -42.53 -23.24
CA THR A 28 -31.64 -42.16 -22.29
C THR A 28 -31.30 -40.86 -21.57
N ASN A 29 -32.29 -40.20 -20.98
CA ASN A 29 -32.06 -38.98 -20.18
C ASN A 29 -30.97 -39.17 -19.09
N TYR A 30 -30.84 -40.40 -18.56
CA TYR A 30 -29.82 -40.76 -17.58
C TYR A 30 -28.40 -40.75 -18.17
N SER A 31 -28.18 -41.37 -19.33
CA SER A 31 -26.84 -41.39 -19.97
C SER A 31 -26.43 -39.97 -20.39
N ARG A 32 -27.38 -39.17 -20.90
CA ARG A 32 -27.15 -37.76 -21.24
C ARG A 32 -26.78 -36.92 -20.02
N GLN A 33 -27.42 -37.17 -18.87
CA GLN A 33 -27.06 -36.52 -17.61
C GLN A 33 -25.65 -36.92 -17.15
N GLN A 34 -25.30 -38.21 -17.22
CA GLN A 34 -23.98 -38.70 -16.84
C GLN A 34 -22.87 -38.11 -17.73
N VAL A 35 -23.07 -38.07 -19.05
CA VAL A 35 -22.12 -37.46 -20.00
C VAL A 35 -21.95 -35.96 -19.71
N SER A 36 -23.05 -35.24 -19.44
CA SER A 36 -22.97 -33.81 -19.11
C SER A 36 -22.16 -33.55 -17.83
N ALA A 37 -22.33 -34.39 -16.80
CA ALA A 37 -21.57 -34.28 -15.56
C ALA A 37 -20.07 -34.49 -15.80
N GLN A 38 -19.70 -35.52 -16.58
CA GLN A 38 -18.29 -35.76 -16.93
C GLN A 38 -17.66 -34.63 -17.74
N VAL A 39 -18.42 -33.98 -18.63
CA VAL A 39 -17.93 -32.82 -19.37
C VAL A 39 -17.65 -31.65 -18.43
N VAL A 40 -18.57 -31.36 -17.52
CA VAL A 40 -18.40 -30.31 -16.50
C VAL A 40 -17.18 -30.60 -15.63
N GLU A 41 -17.04 -31.82 -15.11
CA GLU A 41 -15.87 -32.23 -14.31
C GLU A 41 -14.56 -32.04 -15.07
N ARG A 42 -14.53 -32.41 -16.36
CA ARG A 42 -13.34 -32.24 -17.21
C ARG A 42 -12.99 -30.78 -17.40
N GLU A 43 -13.96 -29.91 -17.65
CA GLU A 43 -13.73 -28.47 -17.82
C GLU A 43 -13.26 -27.81 -16.54
N VAL A 44 -13.90 -28.15 -15.41
CA VAL A 44 -13.48 -27.70 -14.08
C VAL A 44 -12.04 -28.16 -13.79
N GLY A 45 -11.72 -29.43 -14.05
CA GLY A 45 -10.37 -29.96 -13.87
C GLY A 45 -9.32 -29.26 -14.76
N LYS A 46 -9.66 -28.95 -16.01
CA LYS A 46 -8.80 -28.14 -16.89
C LYS A 46 -8.56 -26.74 -16.31
N LYS A 47 -9.61 -26.07 -15.86
CA LYS A 47 -9.51 -24.71 -15.28
C LYS A 47 -8.74 -24.68 -13.97
N LEU A 48 -8.90 -25.69 -13.12
CA LEU A 48 -8.13 -25.81 -11.88
C LEU A 48 -6.63 -25.99 -12.17
N LYS A 49 -6.25 -26.84 -13.13
CA LYS A 49 -4.85 -26.99 -13.56
C LYS A 49 -4.27 -25.70 -14.14
N GLU A 50 -5.05 -24.98 -14.95
CA GLU A 50 -4.65 -23.68 -15.50
C GLU A 50 -4.40 -22.66 -14.38
N LEU A 51 -5.29 -22.58 -13.38
CA LEU A 51 -5.13 -21.70 -12.23
C LEU A 51 -3.92 -22.08 -11.36
N GLU A 52 -3.70 -23.37 -11.15
CA GLU A 52 -2.55 -23.89 -10.39
C GLU A 52 -1.23 -23.48 -11.05
N ASN A 53 -1.07 -23.73 -12.35
CA ASN A 53 0.13 -23.33 -13.11
C ASN A 53 0.36 -21.82 -13.09
N ASN A 54 -0.71 -21.03 -13.26
CA ASN A 54 -0.64 -19.57 -13.18
C ASN A 54 -0.23 -19.09 -11.78
N LYS A 55 -0.69 -19.76 -10.72
CA LYS A 55 -0.35 -19.43 -9.34
C LYS A 55 1.08 -19.81 -9.02
N LEU A 56 1.56 -20.96 -9.47
CA LEU A 56 2.96 -21.38 -9.34
C LEU A 56 3.88 -20.38 -10.03
N ALA A 57 3.62 -20.01 -11.29
CA ALA A 57 4.42 -19.00 -12.00
C ALA A 57 4.41 -17.62 -11.28
N LYS A 58 3.26 -17.21 -10.72
CA LYS A 58 3.18 -15.98 -9.90
C LYS A 58 3.92 -16.09 -8.58
N LEU A 59 3.96 -17.28 -7.96
CA LEU A 59 4.74 -17.50 -6.76
C LEU A 59 6.23 -17.48 -7.07
N ASP A 60 6.67 -18.14 -8.15
CA ASP A 60 8.06 -18.16 -8.57
C ASP A 60 8.57 -16.76 -8.91
N THR A 61 7.77 -15.95 -9.61
CA THR A 61 8.11 -14.54 -9.89
C THR A 61 8.12 -13.67 -8.64
N LYS A 62 7.22 -13.89 -7.68
CA LYS A 62 7.26 -13.19 -6.40
C LYS A 62 8.46 -13.61 -5.57
N LEU A 63 8.74 -14.90 -5.51
CA LEU A 63 9.91 -15.44 -4.82
C LEU A 63 11.17 -14.87 -5.46
N SER A 64 11.33 -14.93 -6.78
CA SER A 64 12.48 -14.31 -7.45
C SER A 64 12.54 -12.82 -7.17
N SER A 65 11.43 -12.07 -7.18
CA SER A 65 11.43 -10.63 -6.83
C SER A 65 11.85 -10.33 -5.39
N LEU A 66 11.57 -11.23 -4.44
CA LEU A 66 11.94 -11.10 -3.03
C LEU A 66 13.35 -11.62 -2.74
N LEU A 67 13.79 -12.63 -3.49
CA LEU A 67 15.10 -13.27 -3.38
C LEU A 67 16.18 -12.53 -4.18
N LEU A 68 15.80 -11.83 -5.24
CA LEU A 68 16.63 -10.80 -5.83
C LEU A 68 16.87 -9.78 -4.71
N PRO A 69 18.11 -9.62 -4.23
CA PRO A 69 18.39 -8.50 -3.35
C PRO A 69 17.98 -7.28 -4.16
N ASN A 70 17.06 -6.47 -3.62
CA ASN A 70 16.57 -5.30 -4.31
C ASN A 70 17.73 -4.64 -5.05
N GLU A 71 17.63 -4.47 -6.37
CA GLU A 71 18.48 -3.51 -7.10
C GLU A 71 18.12 -2.06 -6.69
N ASP A 72 17.59 -1.86 -5.49
CA ASP A 72 17.72 -0.64 -4.73
C ASP A 72 19.19 -0.50 -4.36
N GLN A 73 19.94 0.16 -5.25
CA GLN A 73 21.16 0.91 -4.95
C GLN A 73 21.85 0.42 -3.69
N GLY A 74 22.68 -0.63 -3.82
CA GLY A 74 23.32 -1.30 -2.69
C GLY A 74 23.69 -0.32 -1.57
N VAL A 75 22.80 -0.22 -0.58
CA VAL A 75 23.06 0.48 0.66
C VAL A 75 23.94 -0.48 1.44
N SER A 76 25.17 -0.61 0.94
CA SER A 76 26.20 -1.41 1.58
C SER A 76 26.35 -0.89 3.00
N VAL A 77 26.66 -1.79 3.93
CA VAL A 77 26.97 -1.41 5.31
C VAL A 77 28.04 -0.31 5.35
N ALA A 78 28.94 -0.29 4.36
CA ALA A 78 29.90 0.80 4.13
C ALA A 78 29.22 2.14 3.83
N SER A 79 28.28 2.21 2.89
CA SER A 79 27.52 3.43 2.58
C SER A 79 26.62 3.90 3.74
N VAL A 80 26.09 2.99 4.55
CA VAL A 80 25.34 3.33 5.77
C VAL A 80 26.29 3.97 6.78
N ASN A 81 27.44 3.35 7.04
CA ASN A 81 28.44 3.88 7.95
C ASN A 81 28.96 5.26 7.52
N GLU A 82 29.13 5.49 6.22
CA GLU A 82 29.51 6.80 5.68
C GLU A 82 28.46 7.87 5.98
N LYS A 83 27.18 7.59 5.68
CA LYS A 83 26.07 8.51 6.01
C LYS A 83 25.91 8.74 7.51
N LEU A 84 26.15 7.71 8.32
CA LEU A 84 26.06 7.77 9.78
C LEU A 84 27.19 8.66 10.35
N ASN A 85 28.40 8.53 9.82
CA ASN A 85 29.53 9.40 10.17
C ASN A 85 29.28 10.85 9.74
N GLU A 86 28.74 11.08 8.54
CA GLU A 86 28.41 12.43 8.06
C GLU A 86 27.34 13.10 8.95
N ALA A 87 26.29 12.35 9.32
CA ALA A 87 25.25 12.82 10.22
C ALA A 87 25.81 13.12 11.63
N ALA A 88 26.67 12.24 12.16
CA ALA A 88 27.32 12.44 13.45
C ALA A 88 28.20 13.70 13.45
N GLU A 89 28.96 13.95 12.39
CA GLU A 89 29.79 15.16 12.24
C GLU A 89 28.93 16.43 12.14
N LYS A 90 27.80 16.39 11.44
CA LYS A 90 26.85 17.52 11.40
C LYS A 90 26.27 17.81 12.79
N LEU A 91 25.91 16.78 13.55
CA LEU A 91 25.38 16.94 14.90
C LEU A 91 26.44 17.48 15.88
N LYS A 92 27.69 17.01 15.79
CA LYS A 92 28.81 17.60 16.56
C LYS A 92 28.98 19.07 16.25
N LYS A 93 29.02 19.43 14.96
CA LYS A 93 29.11 20.84 14.53
C LYS A 93 27.97 21.69 15.05
N LEU A 94 26.74 21.16 15.14
CA LEU A 94 25.60 21.88 15.72
C LEU A 94 25.65 21.96 17.25
N ASN A 95 26.24 20.97 17.92
CA ASN A 95 26.41 20.99 19.37
C ASN A 95 27.54 21.94 19.81
N ASP A 96 28.64 21.94 19.07
CA ASP A 96 29.78 22.84 19.27
C ASP A 96 29.45 24.28 18.80
N ALA A 97 28.60 24.41 17.78
CA ALA A 97 27.99 25.68 17.43
C ALA A 97 26.92 26.04 18.45
N LYS A 98 27.35 26.70 19.53
CA LYS A 98 26.46 27.44 20.45
C LYS A 98 25.35 28.11 19.64
N PRO A 99 24.06 27.96 20.01
CA PRO A 99 22.96 28.52 19.23
C PRO A 99 23.25 29.98 18.94
N VAL A 100 23.50 30.29 17.66
CA VAL A 100 23.91 31.62 17.24
C VAL A 100 22.68 32.49 17.43
N LYS A 101 22.64 33.22 18.56
CA LYS A 101 21.65 34.27 18.78
C LYS A 101 21.67 35.17 17.54
N SER A 102 20.50 35.45 16.97
CA SER A 102 20.43 36.34 15.82
C SER A 102 21.07 37.68 16.17
N LYS A 103 21.72 38.33 15.20
CA LYS A 103 22.39 39.62 15.42
C LYS A 103 21.44 40.63 16.09
N ALA A 104 20.19 40.67 15.64
CA ALA A 104 19.13 41.50 16.21
C ALA A 104 18.83 41.19 17.69
N LEU A 105 18.85 39.91 18.10
CA LEU A 105 18.64 39.52 19.48
C LEU A 105 19.81 39.94 20.38
N VAL A 106 21.05 39.85 19.88
CA VAL A 106 22.24 40.31 20.60
C VAL A 106 22.23 41.83 20.74
N ASP A 107 21.90 42.56 19.68
CA ASP A 107 21.83 44.02 19.71
C ASP A 107 20.75 44.49 20.72
N ALA A 108 19.57 43.86 20.72
CA ALA A 108 18.51 44.15 21.69
C ALA A 108 18.91 43.80 23.14
N GLU A 109 19.62 42.67 23.36
CA GLU A 109 20.15 42.29 24.67
C GLU A 109 21.14 43.35 25.20
N THR A 110 22.03 43.84 24.33
CA THR A 110 22.99 44.90 24.71
C THR A 110 22.31 46.24 24.97
N ALA A 111 21.27 46.60 24.21
CA ALA A 111 20.50 47.82 24.41
C ALA A 111 19.80 47.84 25.78
N VAL A 112 19.15 46.74 26.16
CA VAL A 112 18.55 46.56 27.49
C VAL A 112 19.61 46.65 28.59
N ALA A 113 20.71 45.91 28.44
CA ALA A 113 21.80 45.92 29.41
C ALA A 113 22.42 47.31 29.59
N ASN A 114 22.54 48.09 28.52
CA ASN A 114 23.07 49.45 28.57
C ASN A 114 22.07 50.42 29.21
N CYS A 115 20.78 50.34 28.87
CA CYS A 115 19.75 51.17 29.48
C CYS A 115 19.67 50.94 31.00
N ILE A 116 19.69 49.68 31.46
CA ILE A 116 19.67 49.34 32.90
C ILE A 116 20.94 49.82 33.61
N LYS A 117 22.10 49.75 32.95
CA LYS A 117 23.37 50.27 33.51
C LYS A 117 23.37 51.78 33.70
N ILE A 118 22.69 52.51 32.83
CA ILE A 118 22.53 53.98 32.88
C ILE A 118 21.47 54.34 33.93
N ASN A 119 20.35 53.61 33.97
CA ASN A 119 19.21 53.85 34.84
C ASN A 119 19.16 52.91 36.06
N ARG A 120 20.28 52.80 36.80
CA ARG A 120 20.45 51.79 37.87
C ARG A 120 19.38 51.86 38.97
N ASP A 121 18.93 53.07 39.30
CA ASP A 121 17.92 53.29 40.36
C ASP A 121 16.48 53.31 39.82
N LYS A 122 16.30 53.23 38.48
CA LYS A 122 14.99 53.34 37.81
C LYS A 122 14.90 52.39 36.61
N PRO A 123 14.93 51.06 36.84
CA PRO A 123 14.90 50.07 35.77
C PRO A 123 13.63 50.10 34.92
N LEU A 124 12.51 50.64 35.45
CA LEU A 124 11.25 50.80 34.71
C LEU A 124 11.35 51.76 33.52
N ASN A 125 12.36 52.64 33.47
CA ASN A 125 12.56 53.56 32.34
C ASN A 125 13.05 52.86 31.05
N CYS A 126 13.44 51.59 31.15
CA CYS A 126 13.98 50.81 30.03
C CYS A 126 12.96 49.80 29.47
N TRP A 127 11.67 50.07 29.66
CA TRP A 127 10.61 49.12 29.35
C TRP A 127 10.46 48.89 27.84
N ASP A 128 10.68 49.93 27.04
CA ASP A 128 10.59 49.86 25.58
C ASP A 128 11.65 48.91 25.00
N GLU A 129 12.89 48.96 25.48
CA GLU A 129 13.97 48.06 25.07
C GLU A 129 13.70 46.62 25.51
N VAL A 130 13.13 46.44 26.71
CA VAL A 130 12.76 45.11 27.23
C VAL A 130 11.63 44.50 26.41
N GLU A 131 10.65 45.29 25.99
CA GLU A 131 9.55 44.82 25.13
C GLU A 131 10.05 44.40 23.75
N GLN A 132 10.95 45.19 23.14
CA GLN A 132 11.60 44.83 21.88
C GLN A 132 12.42 43.53 22.01
N PHE A 133 13.20 43.38 23.08
CA PHE A 133 13.92 42.15 23.35
C PHE A 133 12.98 40.94 23.51
N LYS A 134 11.86 41.12 24.22
CA LYS A 134 10.84 40.07 24.42
C LYS A 134 10.20 39.63 23.10
N GLN A 135 9.87 40.55 22.21
CA GLN A 135 9.33 40.23 20.88
C GLN A 135 10.33 39.41 20.05
N LEU A 136 11.62 39.74 20.12
CA LEU A 136 12.67 39.02 19.40
C LEU A 136 13.01 37.67 20.04
N ALA A 137 12.88 37.52 21.36
CA ALA A 137 13.17 36.30 22.10
C ALA A 137 12.04 35.25 22.04
N THR A 138 10.79 35.67 21.83
CA THR A 138 9.61 34.78 21.78
C THR A 138 9.35 34.19 20.40
N ARG A 139 10.00 34.72 19.35
CA ARG A 139 9.90 34.19 17.98
C ARG A 139 10.73 32.90 17.88
N LYS A 140 10.07 31.76 18.08
CA LYS A 140 10.62 30.40 18.01
C LYS A 140 11.05 30.02 16.59
#